data_AF-A0A931CH56-F1
#
_entry.id   AF-A0A931CH56-F1
#
_cell.length_a   1.000
_cell.length_b   1.000
_cell.length_c   1.000
_cell.angle_alpha   90.00
_cell.angle_beta   90.00
_cell.angle_gamma   90.00
#
_symmetry.space_group_name_H-M   'P 1'
#
loop_
_entity.id
_entity.type
_entity.pdbx_description
1 polymer ?
#
loop_
_entity_poly.entity_id
_entity_poly.type
_entity_poly.pdbx_seq_one_letter_code
_entity_poly.pdbx_strand_id
1 'polypeptide(L)'
;MQASAWANKLAKGFNTSDVAVEFGLLYGEIAEAFEAWRHRRTESLTTELADAAIYLLSLAQMTGVDLQGAITSKLAVNAGREYRRDPASGSLVKVKQLRCPLCDSTDHSWRSVIDEGEGPFYCDHDWHDAEGSTDGGDVR
;
A
#
# COMPACT_ATOMS: atom_id res chain seq x y z
N MET A 1 -10.36 -1.93 -8.44
CA MET A 1 -10.77 -0.55 -8.08
C MET A 1 -9.80 0.46 -8.69
N GLN A 2 -8.49 0.30 -8.51
CA GLN A 2 -7.48 1.20 -9.10
C GLN A 2 -7.62 1.38 -10.62
N ALA A 3 -7.68 0.27 -11.36
CA ALA A 3 -7.87 0.30 -12.82
C ALA A 3 -9.17 1.02 -13.25
N SER A 4 -10.24 0.91 -12.46
CA SER A 4 -11.51 1.57 -12.74
C SER A 4 -11.43 3.09 -12.51
N ALA A 5 -10.76 3.53 -11.44
CA ALA A 5 -10.51 4.95 -11.19
C ALA A 5 -9.70 5.58 -12.33
N TRP A 6 -8.64 4.90 -12.77
CA TRP A 6 -7.83 5.31 -13.92
C TRP A 6 -8.61 5.36 -15.23
N ALA A 7 -9.40 4.33 -15.54
CA ALA A 7 -10.21 4.29 -16.75
C ALA A 7 -11.24 5.44 -16.78
N ASN A 8 -11.87 5.76 -15.65
CA ASN A 8 -12.76 6.92 -15.54
C ASN A 8 -12.00 8.23 -15.80
N LYS A 9 -10.82 8.39 -15.22
CA LYS A 9 -9.97 9.58 -15.41
C LYS A 9 -9.60 9.79 -16.89
N LEU A 10 -9.21 8.72 -17.58
CA LEU A 10 -8.96 8.73 -19.03
C LEU A 10 -10.21 9.11 -19.83
N ALA A 11 -11.36 8.50 -19.51
CA ALA A 11 -12.62 8.76 -20.21
C ALA A 11 -13.10 10.21 -20.06
N LYS A 12 -12.77 10.88 -18.96
CA LYS A 12 -13.10 12.29 -18.71
C LYS A 12 -12.09 13.28 -19.30
N GLY A 13 -10.96 12.81 -19.82
CA GLY A 13 -9.91 13.67 -20.36
C GLY A 13 -9.22 14.52 -19.29
N PHE A 14 -9.16 14.03 -18.05
CA PHE A 14 -8.45 14.71 -16.96
C PHE A 14 -6.94 14.61 -17.13
N ASN A 15 -6.20 15.43 -16.39
CA ASN A 15 -4.74 15.47 -16.41
C ASN A 15 -4.12 14.08 -16.12
N THR A 16 -3.25 13.59 -16.99
CA THR A 16 -2.57 12.30 -16.84
C THR A 16 -1.04 12.40 -16.97
N SER A 17 -0.50 13.61 -17.00
CA SER A 17 0.93 13.87 -17.21
C SER A 17 1.60 14.67 -16.11
N ASP A 18 0.87 15.57 -15.43
CA ASP A 18 1.41 16.39 -14.35
C ASP A 18 1.11 15.78 -12.97
N VAL A 19 2.11 15.11 -12.38
CA VAL A 19 1.99 14.47 -11.06
C VAL A 19 1.81 15.51 -9.94
N ALA A 20 2.43 16.68 -10.03
CA ALA A 20 2.34 17.70 -8.99
C ALA A 20 0.93 18.28 -8.89
N VAL A 21 0.28 18.49 -10.04
CA VAL A 21 -1.14 18.90 -10.10
C VAL A 21 -2.03 17.84 -9.43
N GLU A 22 -1.80 16.55 -9.67
CA GLU A 22 -2.60 15.48 -9.04
C GLU A 22 -2.46 15.43 -7.52
N PHE A 23 -1.26 15.66 -6.98
CA PHE A 23 -1.08 15.81 -5.53
C PHE A 23 -1.85 17.02 -4.97
N GLY A 24 -1.88 18.13 -5.71
CA GLY A 24 -2.66 19.31 -5.33
C GLY A 24 -4.16 19.04 -5.31
N LEU A 25 -4.68 18.33 -6.30
CA LEU A 25 -6.09 17.93 -6.35
C LEU A 25 -6.44 16.99 -5.20
N LEU A 26 -5.64 15.95 -4.96
CA LEU A 26 -5.82 15.05 -3.81
C LEU A 26 -5.84 15.82 -2.48
N TYR A 27 -4.97 16.81 -2.31
CA TYR A 27 -4.99 17.66 -1.12
C TYR A 27 -6.30 18.45 -0.98
N GLY A 28 -6.86 18.93 -2.09
CA GLY A 28 -8.18 19.56 -2.16
C GLY A 28 -9.29 18.65 -1.62
N GLU A 29 -9.36 17.40 -2.11
CA GLU A 29 -10.37 16.42 -1.67
C GLU A 29 -10.29 16.15 -0.15
N ILE A 30 -9.07 16.05 0.39
CA ILE A 30 -8.86 15.89 1.83
C ILE A 30 -9.35 17.12 2.62
N ALA A 31 -9.13 18.33 2.08
CA ALA A 31 -9.61 19.56 2.69
C ALA A 31 -11.16 19.63 2.68
N GLU A 32 -11.80 19.22 1.59
CA GLU A 32 -13.26 19.16 1.48
C GLU A 32 -13.85 18.12 2.44
N ALA A 33 -13.25 16.94 2.56
CA ALA A 33 -13.63 15.93 3.54
C ALA A 33 -13.52 16.45 4.98
N PHE A 34 -12.45 17.18 5.30
CA PHE A 34 -12.28 17.81 6.61
C PHE A 34 -13.36 18.87 6.87
N GLU A 35 -13.66 19.73 5.91
CA GLU A 35 -14.73 20.73 6.03
C GLU A 35 -16.11 20.08 6.21
N ALA A 36 -16.41 19.00 5.48
CA ALA A 36 -17.64 18.23 5.62
C ALA A 36 -17.78 17.65 7.04
N TRP A 37 -16.71 17.06 7.58
CA TRP A 37 -16.68 16.58 8.97
C TRP A 37 -16.85 17.72 9.98
N ARG A 38 -16.11 18.83 9.81
CA ARG A 38 -16.16 20.01 10.69
C ARG A 38 -17.56 20.60 10.79
N HIS A 39 -18.30 20.55 9.68
CA HIS A 39 -19.68 21.03 9.58
C HIS A 39 -20.75 19.95 9.81
N ARG A 40 -20.38 18.72 10.20
CA ARG A 40 -21.28 17.60 10.48
C ARG A 40 -22.18 17.20 9.30
N ARG A 41 -21.68 17.30 8.07
CA ARG A 41 -22.38 16.92 6.84
C ARG A 41 -21.98 15.50 6.44
N THR A 42 -22.65 14.49 6.99
CA THR A 42 -22.26 13.07 6.85
C THR A 42 -22.34 12.54 5.42
N GLU A 43 -23.34 12.98 4.64
CA GLU A 43 -23.44 12.59 3.22
C GLU A 43 -22.29 13.18 2.41
N SER A 44 -22.02 14.48 2.56
CA SER A 44 -20.87 15.13 1.92
C SER A 44 -19.56 14.48 2.33
N LEU A 45 -19.35 14.19 3.61
CA LEU A 45 -18.13 13.52 4.09
C LEU A 45 -17.91 12.18 3.39
N THR A 46 -18.99 11.42 3.18
CA THR A 46 -18.91 10.12 2.50
C THR A 46 -18.46 10.29 1.05
N THR A 47 -19.02 11.29 0.35
CA THR A 47 -18.64 11.65 -1.02
C THR A 47 -17.18 12.10 -1.09
N GLU A 48 -16.76 13.06 -0.27
CA GLU A 48 -15.38 13.59 -0.36
C GLU A 48 -14.32 12.54 -0.01
N LEU A 49 -14.62 11.61 0.91
CA LEU A 49 -13.72 10.49 1.18
C LEU A 49 -13.62 9.53 -0.01
N ALA A 50 -14.71 9.34 -0.76
CA ALA A 50 -14.70 8.54 -1.98
C ALA A 50 -13.89 9.23 -3.09
N ASP A 51 -14.05 10.55 -3.25
CA ASP A 51 -13.31 11.33 -4.24
C ASP A 51 -11.81 11.36 -3.91
N ALA A 52 -11.43 11.56 -2.64
CA ALA A 52 -10.05 11.43 -2.19
C ALA A 52 -9.46 10.03 -2.50
N ALA A 53 -10.23 8.96 -2.29
CA ALA A 53 -9.80 7.60 -2.62
C ALA A 53 -9.62 7.40 -4.13
N ILE A 54 -10.53 7.94 -4.96
CA ILE A 54 -10.45 7.86 -6.43
C ILE A 54 -9.22 8.61 -6.95
N TYR A 55 -8.94 9.80 -6.43
CA TYR A 55 -7.74 10.56 -6.77
C TYR A 55 -6.47 9.83 -6.36
N LEU A 56 -6.41 9.31 -5.13
CA LEU A 56 -5.26 8.56 -4.64
C LEU A 56 -4.97 7.32 -5.51
N LEU A 57 -6.01 6.55 -5.87
CA LEU A 57 -5.88 5.38 -6.73
C LEU A 57 -5.45 5.75 -8.15
N SER A 58 -5.99 6.83 -8.70
CA SER A 58 -5.62 7.30 -10.03
C SER A 58 -4.17 7.81 -10.06
N LEU A 59 -3.74 8.52 -9.03
CA LEU A 59 -2.37 8.97 -8.84
C LEU A 59 -1.41 7.78 -8.74
N ALA A 60 -1.74 6.76 -7.95
CA ALA A 60 -0.94 5.53 -7.88
C ALA A 60 -0.77 4.87 -9.25
N GLN A 61 -1.86 4.76 -10.03
CA GLN A 61 -1.79 4.22 -11.38
C GLN A 61 -0.92 5.08 -12.31
N MET A 62 -1.02 6.41 -12.20
CA MET A 62 -0.23 7.37 -12.96
C MET A 62 1.27 7.27 -12.65
N THR A 63 1.64 6.96 -11.41
CA THR A 63 3.04 6.79 -10.99
C THR A 63 3.54 5.34 -11.07
N GLY A 64 2.77 4.42 -11.62
CA GLY A 64 3.16 3.01 -11.77
C GLY A 64 3.13 2.19 -10.47
N VAL A 65 2.48 2.69 -9.43
CA VAL A 65 2.37 2.01 -8.12
C VAL A 65 1.12 1.12 -8.11
N ASP A 66 1.29 -0.16 -7.76
CA ASP A 66 0.17 -1.04 -7.41
C ASP A 66 -0.27 -0.79 -5.96
N LEU A 67 -1.02 0.29 -5.76
CA LEU A 67 -1.50 0.66 -4.43
C LEU A 67 -2.54 -0.34 -3.90
N GLN A 68 -3.37 -0.91 -4.78
CA GLN A 68 -4.37 -1.90 -4.36
C GLN A 68 -3.70 -3.16 -3.78
N GLY A 69 -2.67 -3.68 -4.45
CA GLY A 69 -1.85 -4.77 -3.95
C GLY A 69 -1.12 -4.40 -2.65
N ALA A 70 -0.51 -3.21 -2.60
CA ALA A 70 0.19 -2.72 -1.41
C ALA A 70 -0.74 -2.59 -0.19
N ILE A 71 -1.95 -2.06 -0.36
CA ILE A 71 -2.96 -1.97 0.71
C ILE A 71 -3.35 -3.36 1.19
N THR A 72 -3.64 -4.29 0.27
CA THR A 72 -4.02 -5.67 0.61
C THR A 72 -2.95 -6.34 1.46
N SER A 73 -1.68 -6.23 1.04
CA SER A 73 -0.53 -6.75 1.78
C SER A 73 -0.38 -6.10 3.16
N LYS A 74 -0.53 -4.77 3.25
CA LYS A 74 -0.40 -4.04 4.53
C LYS A 74 -1.53 -4.39 5.50
N LEU A 75 -2.75 -4.57 5.01
CA LEU A 75 -3.88 -5.02 5.84
C LEU A 75 -3.63 -6.40 6.43
N ALA A 76 -3.11 -7.35 5.64
CA ALA A 76 -2.75 -8.68 6.13
C ALA A 76 -1.70 -8.62 7.25
N VAL A 77 -0.64 -7.84 7.07
CA VAL A 77 0.35 -7.60 8.14
C VAL A 77 -0.26 -6.95 9.37
N ASN A 78 -1.10 -5.95 9.18
CA ASN A 78 -1.69 -5.20 10.29
C ASN A 78 -2.65 -6.06 11.10
N ALA A 79 -3.37 -7.00 10.47
CA ALA A 79 -4.26 -7.95 11.15
C ALA A 79 -3.51 -8.88 12.11
N GLY A 80 -2.28 -9.30 11.76
CA GLY A 80 -1.42 -10.11 12.62
C GLY A 80 -0.54 -9.31 13.59
N ARG A 81 -0.70 -7.98 13.67
CA ARG A 81 0.20 -7.12 14.42
C ARG A 81 -0.24 -6.97 15.87
N GLU A 82 0.67 -7.27 16.79
CA GLU A 82 0.48 -7.00 18.20
C GLU A 82 0.93 -5.59 18.59
N TYR A 83 0.13 -4.96 19.44
CA TYR A 83 0.43 -3.66 20.03
C TYR A 83 0.44 -3.78 21.54
N ARG A 84 1.43 -3.15 22.17
CA ARG A 84 1.50 -3.01 23.63
C ARG A 84 1.38 -1.54 24.00
N ARG A 85 0.74 -1.25 25.12
CA ARG A 85 0.70 0.11 25.64
C ARG A 85 2.06 0.44 26.23
N ASP A 86 2.69 1.49 25.72
CA ASP A 86 3.94 2.00 26.28
C ASP A 86 3.68 2.61 27.67
N PRO A 87 4.38 2.16 28.73
CA PRO A 87 4.14 2.67 30.08
C PRO A 87 4.48 4.16 30.26
N ALA A 88 5.39 4.70 29.44
CA ALA A 88 5.83 6.10 29.58
C ALA A 88 4.87 7.09 28.90
N SER A 89 4.46 6.80 27.66
CA SER A 89 3.60 7.69 26.86
C SER A 89 2.12 7.32 26.90
N GLY A 90 1.79 6.11 27.36
CA GLY A 90 0.44 5.55 27.27
C GLY A 90 -0.01 5.24 25.84
N SER A 91 0.82 5.45 24.82
CA SER A 91 0.47 5.19 23.42
C SER A 91 0.59 3.70 23.09
N LEU A 92 -0.16 3.23 22.09
CA LEU A 92 0.04 1.89 21.55
C LEU A 92 1.31 1.87 20.70
N VAL A 93 2.31 1.10 21.13
CA VAL A 93 3.54 0.87 20.37
C VAL A 93 3.49 -0.52 19.75
N LYS A 94 3.92 -0.60 18.48
CA LYS A 94 4.05 -1.87 17.77
C LYS A 94 5.03 -2.76 18.54
N VAL A 95 4.61 -3.96 18.87
CA VAL A 95 5.54 -4.96 19.42
C VAL A 95 6.51 -5.35 18.30
N LYS A 96 7.80 -5.32 18.58
CA LYS A 96 8.80 -5.82 17.65
C LYS A 96 8.54 -7.30 17.44
N GLN A 97 7.97 -7.68 16.30
CA GLN A 97 7.94 -9.08 15.89
C GLN A 97 9.40 -9.54 15.77
N LEU A 98 9.69 -10.72 16.30
CA LEU A 98 11.02 -11.34 16.21
C LEU A 98 11.02 -12.49 15.19
N ARG A 99 9.85 -12.85 14.66
CA ARG A 99 9.59 -14.00 13.80
C ARG A 99 8.96 -13.56 12.48
N CYS A 100 9.38 -14.21 11.38
CA CYS A 100 8.88 -13.94 10.05
C CYS A 100 7.39 -14.30 9.97
N PRO A 101 6.50 -13.40 9.50
CA PRO A 101 5.07 -13.69 9.43
C PRO A 101 4.68 -14.68 8.32
N LEU A 102 5.58 -14.96 7.36
CA LEU A 102 5.33 -15.93 6.28
C LEU A 102 5.69 -17.37 6.67
N CYS A 103 6.78 -17.57 7.43
CA CYS A 103 7.34 -18.90 7.70
C CYS A 103 7.64 -19.16 9.19
N ASP A 104 7.34 -18.21 10.08
CA ASP A 104 7.52 -18.30 11.54
C ASP A 104 8.97 -18.55 12.03
N SER A 105 9.97 -18.33 11.15
CA SER A 105 11.39 -18.49 11.49
C SER A 105 11.97 -17.25 12.17
N THR A 106 12.98 -17.47 13.03
CA THR A 106 13.86 -16.44 13.61
C THR A 106 15.22 -16.33 12.91
N ASP A 107 15.50 -17.19 11.93
CA ASP A 107 16.86 -17.43 11.41
C ASP A 107 17.27 -16.44 10.31
N HIS A 108 16.36 -15.60 9.85
CA HIS A 108 16.63 -14.50 8.93
C HIS A 108 15.98 -13.20 9.40
N SER A 109 16.56 -12.07 9.01
CA SER A 109 15.89 -10.79 9.19
C SER A 109 14.78 -10.68 8.16
N TRP A 110 13.53 -10.78 8.60
CA TRP A 110 12.42 -10.38 7.77
C TRP A 110 12.27 -8.87 7.89
N ARG A 111 12.33 -8.14 6.78
CA ARG A 111 11.85 -6.76 6.70
C ARG A 111 10.46 -6.84 6.08
N SER A 112 9.45 -6.22 6.69
CA SER A 112 8.25 -5.96 5.90
C SER A 112 8.66 -4.96 4.84
N VAL A 113 8.70 -5.37 3.57
CA VAL A 113 9.10 -4.49 2.46
C VAL A 113 8.17 -3.26 2.35
N ILE A 114 7.02 -3.29 3.03
CA ILE A 114 6.09 -2.17 3.21
C ILE A 114 6.60 -1.05 4.15
N ASP A 115 7.71 -1.24 4.86
CA ASP A 115 8.37 -0.14 5.56
C ASP A 115 9.41 0.56 4.64
N GLU A 116 9.73 0.01 3.46
CA GLU A 116 10.66 0.59 2.46
C GLU A 116 10.07 0.80 1.05
N GLY A 117 8.82 0.40 0.78
CA GLY A 117 8.04 0.90 -0.36
C GLY A 117 8.01 0.05 -1.64
N GLU A 118 8.53 -1.17 -1.67
CA GLU A 118 8.54 -2.00 -2.90
C GLU A 118 8.03 -3.43 -2.69
N GLY A 119 6.83 -3.77 -3.21
CA GLY A 119 6.49 -5.15 -3.60
C GLY A 119 5.98 -6.13 -2.52
N PRO A 120 5.52 -7.33 -2.96
CA PRO A 120 4.89 -8.35 -2.13
C PRO A 120 5.88 -8.99 -1.15
N PHE A 121 5.35 -9.70 -0.14
CA PHE A 121 6.18 -10.39 0.85
C PHE A 121 7.07 -11.45 0.19
N TYR A 122 8.38 -11.37 0.42
CA TYR A 122 9.31 -12.43 0.09
C TYR A 122 10.01 -12.91 1.36
N CYS A 123 10.14 -14.22 1.48
CA CYS A 123 10.96 -14.88 2.49
C CYS A 123 12.18 -15.46 1.77
N ASP A 124 13.38 -15.34 2.35
CA ASP A 124 14.66 -15.71 1.70
C ASP A 124 14.74 -17.16 1.19
N HIS A 125 13.84 -18.06 1.63
CA HIS A 125 13.76 -19.42 1.11
C HIS A 125 13.14 -19.56 -0.28
N ASP A 126 12.42 -18.54 -0.79
CA ASP A 126 11.76 -18.59 -2.10
C ASP A 126 12.71 -18.26 -3.28
N TRP A 127 13.95 -17.86 -3.00
CA TRP A 127 14.93 -17.46 -4.03
C TRP A 127 15.61 -18.64 -4.76
N HIS A 128 15.39 -19.88 -4.33
CA HIS A 128 16.07 -21.04 -4.94
C HIS A 128 15.28 -21.76 -6.04
N ASP A 129 14.01 -21.42 -6.29
CA ASP A 129 13.18 -22.17 -7.25
C ASP A 129 12.81 -21.39 -8.53
N ALA A 130 13.36 -20.19 -8.75
CA ALA A 130 12.98 -19.33 -9.87
C ALA A 130 14.09 -19.06 -10.90
N GLU A 131 15.23 -19.77 -10.87
CA GLU A 131 16.22 -19.74 -11.96
C GLU A 131 16.65 -21.14 -12.38
N GLY A 132 16.10 -21.59 -13.52
CA GLY A 132 16.88 -22.27 -14.56
C GLY A 132 17.47 -23.65 -14.23
N SER A 133 16.65 -24.68 -14.43
CA SER A 133 17.14 -25.96 -14.93
C SER A 133 17.95 -25.75 -16.22
N THR A 134 19.28 -25.81 -16.11
CA THR A 134 20.18 -26.16 -17.21
C THR A 134 21.26 -27.09 -16.67
N ASP A 135 20.94 -28.39 -16.54
CA ASP A 135 22.00 -29.39 -16.45
C ASP A 135 22.33 -29.84 -17.88
N GLY A 136 23.34 -29.17 -18.44
CA GLY A 136 24.01 -29.58 -19.66
C GLY A 136 24.93 -30.76 -19.35
N GLY A 137 24.41 -31.97 -19.56
CA GLY A 137 25.18 -33.21 -19.46
C GLY A 137 25.98 -33.51 -20.72
N ASP A 138 27.30 -33.42 -20.57
CA ASP A 138 28.37 -34.19 -21.23
C ASP A 138 28.46 -34.31 -22.77
N VAL A 139 29.49 -33.66 -23.30
CA VAL A 139 30.13 -34.03 -24.57
C VAL A 139 31.11 -35.18 -24.32
N ARG A 140 30.84 -36.33 -24.94
CA ARG A 140 31.87 -37.28 -25.41
C ARG A 140 31.65 -37.56 -26.88
#